data_AF-A0A8T4PBW4-F1
#
_entry.id   AF-A0A8T4PBW4-F1
#
_cell.length_a   1.000
_cell.length_b   1.000
_cell.length_c   1.000
_cell.angle_alpha   90.00
_cell.angle_beta   90.00
_cell.angle_gamma   90.00
#
_symmetry.space_group_name_H-M   'P 1'
#
loop_
_entity.id
_entity.type
_entity.pdbx_description
1 polymer ?
#
loop_
_entity_poly.entity_id
_entity_poly.type
_entity_poly.pdbx_seq_one_letter_code
_entity_poly.pdbx_strand_id
1 'polypeptide(L)' 'MAEMKIEVTAYRCDRCGHKWIPRSNEKPTICPECKSPYWNKPRKNNKEKRK' A
#
# COMPACT_ATOMS: atom_id res chain seq x y z
N MET A 1 34.14 8.27 6.99
CA MET A 1 33.05 7.80 6.12
C MET A 1 31.80 7.74 6.98
N ALA A 2 30.80 8.57 6.70
CA ALA A 2 29.58 8.65 7.50
C ALA A 2 28.47 7.87 6.77
N GLU A 3 28.06 6.76 7.36
CA GLU A 3 26.95 5.94 6.89
C GLU A 3 25.67 6.43 7.59
N MET A 4 24.64 6.82 6.84
CA MET A 4 23.36 7.26 7.38
C MET A 4 22.23 6.43 6.77
N LYS A 5 21.40 5.81 7.62
CA LYS A 5 20.25 5.00 7.21
C LYS A 5 19.00 5.86 7.25
N ILE A 6 18.22 5.85 6.17
CA ILE A 6 16.96 6.60 6.07
C ILE A 6 15.82 5.60 6.00
N GLU A 7 14.87 5.73 6.92
CA GLU A 7 13.62 4.96 6.91
C GLU A 7 12.54 5.76 6.19
N VAL A 8 11.94 5.17 5.15
CA VAL A 8 10.86 5.77 4.37
C VAL A 8 9.60 4.92 4.43
N THR A 9 8.46 5.59 4.65
CA THR A 9 7.15 4.94 4.64
C THR A 9 6.69 4.68 3.22
N ALA A 10 6.67 3.41 2.81
CA ALA A 10 6.13 2.98 1.52
C ALA A 10 4.72 2.40 1.68
N TYR A 11 3.89 2.59 0.65
CA TYR A 11 2.54 2.06 0.58
C TYR A 11 2.47 0.98 -0.50
N ARG A 12 1.68 -0.05 -0.24
CA ARG A 12 1.43 -1.16 -1.16
C ARG A 12 -0.05 -1.25 -1.44
N CYS A 13 -0.42 -1.36 -2.71
CA CYS A 13 -1.79 -1.65 -3.11
C CYS A 13 -2.05 -3.15 -2.97
N ASP A 14 -3.07 -3.53 -2.22
CA ASP A 14 -3.48 -4.94 -2.08
C ASP A 14 -4.11 -5.50 -3.36
N ARG A 15 -4.54 -4.63 -4.28
CA ARG A 15 -5.25 -5.03 -5.50
C ARG A 15 -4.33 -5.31 -6.68
N CYS A 16 -3.41 -4.39 -6.99
CA CYS A 16 -2.43 -4.59 -8.08
C CYS A 16 -1.04 -5.00 -7.58
N GLY A 17 -0.78 -4.90 -6.27
CA GLY A 17 0.54 -5.20 -5.71
C GLY A 17 1.58 -4.07 -5.86
N HIS A 18 1.24 -2.96 -6.53
CA HIS A 18 2.17 -1.86 -6.75
C HIS A 18 2.61 -1.24 -5.42
N LYS A 19 3.91 -0.94 -5.32
CA LYS A 19 4.55 -0.30 -4.17
C LYS A 19 4.99 1.09 -4.55
N TRP A 20 4.60 2.11 -3.79
CA TRP A 20 5.01 3.50 -4.03
C TRP A 20 5.32 4.20 -2.73
N ILE A 21 6.19 5.21 -2.80
CA ILE A 21 6.54 6.06 -1.68
C ILE A 21 5.83 7.40 -1.93
N PRO A 22 4.83 7.80 -1.12
CA PRO A 22 4.20 9.09 -1.28
C PRO A 22 5.21 10.18 -0.97
N ARG A 23 5.12 11.27 -1.74
CA ARG A 23 5.96 12.45 -1.53
C ARG A 23 5.48 13.31 -0.37
N SER A 24 4.22 13.16 0.02
CA SER A 24 3.59 13.89 1.12
C SER A 24 3.40 12.96 2.32
N ASN A 25 3.34 13.53 3.52
CA ASN A 25 3.00 12.81 4.75
C ASN A 25 1.51 12.38 4.81
N GLU A 26 0.76 12.69 3.76
CA GLU A 26 -0.66 12.36 3.65
C GLU A 26 -0.86 10.94 3.11
N LYS A 27 -1.90 10.28 3.63
CA LYS A 27 -2.28 8.93 3.20
C LYS A 27 -2.80 9.01 1.76
N PRO A 28 -2.29 8.21 0.82
CA PRO A 28 -2.80 8.21 -0.54
C PRO A 28 -4.29 7.81 -0.51
N THR A 29 -5.14 8.59 -1.15
CA THR A 29 -6.57 8.23 -1.29
C THR A 29 -6.79 7.21 -2.40
N ILE A 30 -5.83 7.09 -3.33
CA ILE A 30 -5.96 6.31 -4.56
C ILE A 30 -4.62 5.65 -4.91
N CYS A 31 -4.63 4.43 -5.46
CA CYS A 31 -3.42 3.83 -6.02
C CYS A 31 -3.04 4.55 -7.34
N PRO A 32 -1.76 4.93 -7.53
CA PRO A 32 -1.31 5.61 -8.75
C PRO A 32 -1.40 4.75 -10.02
N GLU A 33 -1.32 3.42 -9.91
CA GLU A 33 -1.42 2.53 -11.07
C GLU A 33 -2.87 2.19 -11.43
N CYS A 34 -3.59 1.50 -10.55
CA CYS A 34 -4.94 1.02 -10.84
C CYS A 34 -6.03 2.08 -10.58
N LYS A 35 -5.65 3.30 -10.19
CA LYS A 35 -6.53 4.43 -9.85
C LYS A 35 -7.64 4.07 -8.88
N SER A 36 -7.35 3.12 -8.01
CA SER A 36 -8.38 2.47 -7.23
C SER A 36 -8.34 2.95 -5.76
N PRO A 37 -9.45 3.49 -5.22
CA PRO A 37 -9.45 4.13 -3.91
C PRO A 37 -9.28 3.15 -2.73
N TYR A 38 -9.79 1.93 -2.87
CA TYR A 38 -9.61 0.83 -1.93
C TYR A 38 -8.27 0.09 -2.09
N TRP A 39 -7.18 0.81 -2.30
CA TRP A 39 -5.85 0.17 -2.40
C TRP A 39 -5.40 -0.43 -1.06
N ASN A 40 -5.91 0.10 0.05
CA ASN A 40 -5.62 -0.33 1.42
C ASN A 40 -6.60 -1.37 1.98
N LYS A 41 -7.65 -1.71 1.23
CA LYS A 41 -8.62 -2.71 1.68
C LYS A 41 -8.31 -4.02 0.98
N PRO A 42 -7.95 -5.08 1.74
CA PRO A 42 -7.86 -6.38 1.15
C PRO A 42 -9.23 -6.80 0.64
N ARG A 43 -9.25 -7.52 -0.48
CA ARG A 43 -10.49 -8.17 -0.91
C ARG A 43 -10.92 -9.08 0.23
N LYS A 44 -12.14 -8.91 0.75
CA LYS A 44 -12.73 -9.85 1.71
C LYS A 44 -12.84 -11.21 1.02
N ASN A 45 -11.77 -11.99 1.08
CA ASN A 45 -11.85 -13.41 0.81
C ASN A 45 -12.58 -14.00 1.99
N ASN A 46 -13.88 -14.22 1.80
CA ASN A 46 -14.74 -14.99 2.67
C ASN A 46 -14.24 -16.45 2.68
N LYS A 47 -13.13 -16.71 3.40
CA LYS A 47 -12.55 -18.04 3.62
C LYS A 47 -12.70 -18.50 5.08
N GLU A 48 -13.67 -17.94 5.79
CA GLU A 48 -14.08 -18.42 7.12
C GLU A 48 -15.45 -19.12 7.09
N LYS A 49 -15.74 -19.82 5.99
CA LYS A 49 -16.74 -20.89 6.01
C LYS A 49 -16.04 -22.23 5.84
N ARG A 50 -16.19 -23.06 6.87
CA ARG A 50 -15.92 -24.50 6.98
C ARG A 50 -14.53 -24.91 7.46
N LYS A 51 -14.40 -25.08 8.78
CA LYS A 51 -14.09 -26.40 9.32
C LYS A 51 -14.88 -26.63 10.60
#